data_AF-R6U0Z1-F1
#
_entry.id   AF-R6U0Z1-F1
#
_cell.length_a   1.000
_cell.length_b   1.000
_cell.length_c   1.000
_cell.angle_alpha   90.00
_cell.angle_beta   90.00
_cell.angle_gamma   90.00
#
_symmetry.space_group_name_H-M   'P 1'
#
loop_
_entity.id
_entity.type
_entity.pdbx_description
1 polymer ?
#
loop_
_entity_poly.entity_id
_entity_poly.type
_entity_poly.pdbx_seq_one_letter_code
_entity_poly.pdbx_strand_id
1 'polypeptide(L)'
;MAQDKTVWKDRKRTVFGLPWSFTRYLLYENKLVIDVGLFSRTEDEIRLYRIMDITLKRSFRERIFGLGTIHCCSGDKTSPEFDIKHIKNPKAVKNMLSDMVEKERLERRVGVREFMKDDEEGALDGDIHGTDCDCGID
;
A
#
# COMPACT_ATOMS: atom_id res chain seq x y z
N MET A 1 -17.60 2.42 14.59
CA MET A 1 -16.16 2.63 14.28
C MET A 1 -15.59 1.24 14.07
N ALA A 2 -15.37 0.82 12.82
CA ALA A 2 -14.91 -0.55 12.55
C ALA A 2 -13.59 -0.81 13.30
N GLN A 3 -13.54 -1.88 14.08
CA GLN A 3 -12.34 -2.30 14.81
C GLN A 3 -11.36 -2.84 13.76
N ASP A 4 -10.61 -1.94 13.13
CA ASP A 4 -9.61 -2.32 12.13
C ASP A 4 -8.51 -3.14 12.82
N LYS A 5 -8.32 -4.38 12.39
CA LYS A 5 -7.45 -5.34 13.06
C LYS A 5 -6.00 -4.91 12.84
N THR A 6 -5.32 -4.49 13.90
CA THR A 6 -3.90 -4.14 13.82
C THR A 6 -3.08 -5.41 13.62
N VAL A 7 -2.47 -5.56 12.44
CA VAL A 7 -1.61 -6.69 12.08
C VAL A 7 -0.24 -6.54 12.71
N TRP A 8 0.27 -5.32 12.73
CA TRP A 8 1.59 -5.04 13.30
C TRP A 8 1.65 -3.65 13.94
N LYS A 9 2.42 -3.55 15.03
CA LYS A 9 2.63 -2.32 15.77
C LYS A 9 4.07 -2.25 16.22
N ASP A 10 4.72 -1.13 15.95
CA ASP A 10 6.06 -0.85 16.47
C ASP A 10 6.22 0.63 16.79
N ARG A 11 7.29 0.96 17.49
CA ARG A 11 7.68 2.32 17.83
C ARG A 11 9.11 2.53 17.39
N LYS A 12 9.38 3.69 16.82
CA LYS A 12 10.74 4.07 16.47
C LYS A 12 11.60 4.07 17.74
N ARG A 13 12.75 3.40 17.67
CA ARG A 13 13.74 3.38 18.75
C ARG A 13 14.87 4.34 18.40
N THR A 14 15.42 5.01 19.40
CA THR A 14 16.59 5.87 19.20
C THR A 14 17.86 5.05 19.42
N VAL A 15 19.02 5.61 19.03
CA VAL A 15 20.36 5.08 19.32
C VAL A 15 20.40 4.65 20.80
N PHE A 16 20.80 3.40 21.09
CA PHE A 16 20.69 2.66 22.37
C PHE A 16 19.39 1.86 22.65
N GLY A 17 18.45 1.76 21.70
CA GLY A 17 17.29 0.85 21.85
C GLY A 17 16.20 1.33 22.80
N LEU A 18 16.35 2.53 23.36
CA LEU A 18 15.35 3.20 24.19
C LEU A 18 14.26 3.82 23.32
N PRO A 19 12.96 3.63 23.67
CA PRO A 19 11.82 4.16 22.93
C PRO A 19 11.55 5.62 23.31
N TRP A 20 12.57 6.47 23.28
CA TRP A 20 12.41 7.91 23.58
C TRP A 20 11.74 8.68 22.43
N SER A 21 11.51 8.03 21.29
CA SER A 21 10.74 8.63 20.22
C SER A 21 9.24 8.41 20.45
N PHE A 22 8.47 9.47 20.17
CA PHE A 22 7.01 9.46 20.20
C PHE A 22 6.43 9.09 18.83
N THR A 23 7.21 8.42 17.98
CA THR A 23 6.74 7.94 16.69
C THR A 23 6.24 6.51 16.82
N ARG A 24 4.99 6.28 16.48
CA ARG A 24 4.32 4.98 16.50
C ARG A 24 3.92 4.62 15.08
N TYR A 25 4.18 3.37 14.72
CA TYR A 25 3.80 2.80 13.44
C TYR A 25 2.75 1.73 13.69
N LEU A 26 1.60 1.87 13.04
CA LEU A 26 0.46 0.96 13.14
C LEU A 26 0.12 0.48 11.74
N LEU A 27 0.24 -0.82 11.52
CA LEU A 27 -0.14 -1.46 10.27
C LEU A 27 -1.47 -2.17 10.46
N TYR A 28 -2.44 -1.74 9.68
CA TYR A 28 -3.76 -2.33 9.54
C TYR A 28 -3.85 -3.11 8.21
N GLU A 29 -4.97 -3.79 7.98
CA GLU A 29 -5.15 -4.62 6.79
C GLU A 29 -5.20 -3.80 5.49
N ASN A 30 -5.73 -2.57 5.56
CA ASN A 30 -5.96 -1.67 4.42
C ASN A 30 -5.18 -0.34 4.50
N LYS A 31 -4.62 0.01 5.67
CA LYS A 31 -3.89 1.26 5.89
C LYS A 31 -2.69 1.11 6.82
N LEU A 32 -1.72 1.97 6.63
CA LEU A 32 -0.62 2.23 7.53
C LEU A 32 -0.86 3.59 8.18
N VAL A 33 -0.81 3.64 9.51
CA VAL A 33 -0.95 4.87 10.28
C VAL A 33 0.39 5.18 10.97
N ILE A 34 0.85 6.41 10.77
CA ILE A 34 2.09 6.92 11.36
C ILE A 34 1.70 8.07 12.30
N ASP A 35 1.83 7.83 13.60
CA ASP A 35 1.54 8.83 14.64
C ASP A 35 2.88 9.40 15.14
N VAL A 36 3.04 10.72 15.04
CA VAL A 36 4.26 11.44 15.44
C VAL A 36 3.87 12.58 16.36
N GLY A 37 4.33 12.57 17.62
CA GLY A 37 4.17 13.75 18.48
C GLY A 37 4.36 13.56 19.96
N LEU A 38 4.96 14.56 20.61
CA LEU A 38 4.98 14.69 22.08
C LEU A 38 3.95 15.72 22.58
N PHE A 39 3.99 16.93 22.01
CA PHE A 39 3.10 18.04 22.35
C PHE A 39 2.08 18.35 21.23
N SER A 40 2.54 18.39 19.98
CA SER A 40 1.69 18.38 18.79
C SER A 40 1.67 16.97 18.21
N ARG A 41 0.49 16.40 18.00
CA ARG A 41 0.31 15.07 17.41
C ARG A 41 -0.08 15.22 15.95
N THR A 42 0.71 14.60 15.08
CA THR A 42 0.43 14.49 13.64
C THR A 42 0.18 13.02 13.35
N GLU A 43 -0.99 12.71 12.79
CA GLU A 43 -1.38 11.37 12.38
C GLU A 43 -1.47 11.34 10.86
N ASP A 44 -0.59 10.57 10.23
CA ASP A 44 -0.58 10.36 8.78
C ASP A 44 -1.16 8.98 8.46
N GLU A 45 -2.30 8.96 7.77
CA GLU A 45 -2.92 7.72 7.29
C GLU A 45 -2.62 7.49 5.80
N ILE A 46 -1.93 6.39 5.50
CA ILE A 46 -1.58 5.99 4.14
C ILE A 46 -2.25 4.66 3.82
N ARG A 47 -3.04 4.60 2.74
CA ARG A 47 -3.70 3.34 2.33
C ARG A 47 -2.71 2.42 1.61
N LEU A 48 -2.76 1.11 1.90
CA LEU A 48 -1.76 0.15 1.38
C LEU A 48 -1.75 0.09 -0.15
N TYR A 49 -2.91 0.12 -0.81
CA TYR A 49 -3.00 0.08 -2.27
C TYR A 49 -2.29 1.24 -2.98
N ARG A 50 -2.02 2.36 -2.29
CA ARG A 50 -1.30 3.52 -2.83
C ARG A 50 0.21 3.39 -2.72
N ILE A 51 0.70 2.44 -1.93
CA ILE A 51 2.13 2.18 -1.80
C ILE A 51 2.57 1.52 -3.09
N MET A 52 3.54 2.11 -3.78
CA MET A 52 4.08 1.61 -5.06
C MET A 52 5.28 0.73 -4.82
N ASP A 53 6.29 1.28 -4.14
CA ASP A 53 7.58 0.63 -3.91
C ASP A 53 7.97 0.68 -2.43
N ILE A 54 8.62 -0.41 -1.99
CA ILE A 54 9.10 -0.57 -0.61
C ILE A 54 10.59 -0.91 -0.65
N THR A 55 11.41 0.03 -0.19
CA THR A 55 12.88 -0.07 -0.17
C THR A 55 13.38 -0.24 1.26
N LEU A 56 14.29 -1.20 1.47
CA LEU A 56 14.94 -1.41 2.76
C LEU A 56 16.30 -0.72 2.81
N LYS A 57 16.44 0.33 3.63
CA LYS A 57 17.70 1.04 3.90
C LYS A 57 18.28 0.59 5.25
N ARG A 58 19.57 0.24 5.27
CA ARG A 58 20.27 -0.14 6.51
C ARG A 58 21.68 0.45 6.55
N SER A 59 21.89 1.36 7.49
CA SER A 59 23.19 1.92 7.84
C SER A 59 24.06 0.90 8.58
N PHE A 60 25.38 1.07 8.59
CA PHE A 60 26.32 0.15 9.27
C PHE A 60 25.97 -0.05 10.76
N ARG A 61 25.62 1.03 11.47
CA ARG A 61 25.19 0.98 12.88
C ARG A 61 23.88 0.20 13.05
N GLU A 62 22.90 0.43 12.17
CA GLU A 62 21.61 -0.27 12.21
C GLU A 62 21.79 -1.78 12.01
N ARG A 63 22.71 -2.19 11.12
CA ARG A 63 23.05 -3.61 10.92
C ARG A 63 23.59 -4.27 12.19
N ILE A 64 24.46 -3.58 12.93
CA ILE A 64 25.04 -4.08 14.19
C ILE A 64 23.96 -4.22 15.27
N PHE A 65 23.01 -3.28 15.35
CA PHE A 65 21.91 -3.31 16.32
C PHE A 65 20.69 -4.13 15.88
N GLY A 66 20.72 -4.79 14.71
CA GLY A 66 19.57 -5.52 14.17
C GLY A 66 18.37 -4.64 13.79
N LEU A 67 18.61 -3.35 13.58
CA LEU A 67 17.63 -2.35 13.19
C LEU A 67 17.68 -2.09 11.68
N GLY A 68 16.70 -1.36 11.18
CA GLY A 68 16.78 -0.73 9.86
C GLY A 68 15.61 0.19 9.60
N THR A 69 15.65 0.79 8.41
CA THR A 69 14.70 1.79 7.97
C THR A 69 14.03 1.33 6.68
N ILE A 70 12.70 1.27 6.65
CA ILE A 70 11.94 0.99 5.43
C ILE A 70 11.49 2.32 4.85
N HIS A 71 11.87 2.56 3.61
CA HIS A 71 11.46 3.71 2.81
C HIS A 71 10.36 3.26 1.85
N CYS A 72 9.20 3.92 1.92
CA CYS A 72 8.05 3.60 1.10
C CYS A 72 7.70 4.79 0.20
N CYS A 73 7.45 4.51 -1.07
CA CYS A 73 6.99 5.49 -2.04
C CYS A 73 5.48 5.33 -2.23
N SER A 74 4.72 6.41 -2.02
CA SER A 74 3.28 6.47 -2.27
C SER A 74 3.01 7.30 -3.51
N GLY A 75 2.01 6.89 -4.30
CA GLY A 75 1.53 7.68 -5.44
C GLY A 75 0.64 8.88 -5.06
N ASP A 76 0.53 9.22 -3.76
CA ASP A 76 -0.35 10.29 -3.29
C ASP A 76 0.28 11.68 -3.41
N LYS A 77 -0.53 12.70 -3.74
CA LYS A 77 -0.03 14.07 -3.98
C LYS A 77 0.40 14.79 -2.69
N THR A 78 -0.14 14.38 -1.54
CA THR A 78 0.07 15.05 -0.25
C THR A 78 1.27 14.49 0.53
N SER A 79 1.60 13.21 0.34
CA SER A 79 2.68 12.53 1.06
C SER A 79 3.35 11.51 0.14
N PRO A 80 4.21 11.96 -0.79
CA PRO A 80 4.76 11.11 -1.84
C PRO A 80 5.73 10.04 -1.31
N GLU A 81 6.39 10.31 -0.18
CA GLU A 81 7.37 9.39 0.40
C GLU A 81 7.30 9.42 1.92
N PHE A 82 7.45 8.26 2.55
CA PHE A 82 7.51 8.15 4.01
C PHE A 82 8.50 7.08 4.47
N ASP A 83 9.04 7.27 5.67
CA ASP A 83 10.07 6.41 6.25
C ASP A 83 9.61 5.79 7.57
N ILE A 84 9.68 4.46 7.65
CA ILE A 84 9.55 3.69 8.88
C ILE A 84 10.95 3.45 9.44
N LYS A 85 11.38 4.28 10.39
CA LYS A 85 12.77 4.33 10.87
C LYS A 85 13.01 3.46 12.10
N HIS A 86 14.19 2.84 12.15
CA HIS A 86 14.71 2.11 13.32
C HIS A 86 13.77 1.01 13.85
N ILE A 87 13.24 0.18 12.96
CA ILE A 87 12.41 -0.98 13.33
C ILE A 87 13.26 -2.21 13.54
N LYS A 88 12.78 -3.13 14.39
CA LYS A 88 13.41 -4.45 14.56
C LYS A 88 13.01 -5.38 13.40
N ASN A 89 13.91 -6.28 13.03
CA ASN A 89 13.66 -7.26 11.97
C ASN A 89 13.10 -6.64 10.67
N PRO A 90 13.73 -5.58 10.13
CA PRO A 90 13.14 -4.81 9.03
C PRO A 90 12.96 -5.61 7.73
N LYS A 91 13.65 -6.75 7.55
CA LYS A 91 13.41 -7.66 6.41
C LYS A 91 12.05 -8.37 6.52
N ALA A 92 11.72 -8.87 7.71
CA ALA A 92 10.44 -9.54 7.95
C ALA A 92 9.28 -8.54 7.80
N VAL A 93 9.44 -7.34 8.36
CA VAL A 93 8.43 -6.28 8.24
C VAL A 93 8.26 -5.83 6.79
N LYS A 94 9.36 -5.70 6.02
CA LYS A 94 9.30 -5.38 4.59
C LYS A 94 8.52 -6.43 3.80
N ASN A 95 8.82 -7.71 4.01
CA ASN A 95 8.13 -8.80 3.30
C ASN A 95 6.64 -8.81 3.66
N MET A 96 6.31 -8.73 4.95
CA MET A 96 4.92 -8.65 5.40
C MET A 96 4.17 -7.46 4.80
N LEU A 97 4.78 -6.27 4.76
CA LEU A 97 4.17 -5.09 4.14
C LEU A 97 3.95 -5.31 2.64
N SER A 98 4.91 -5.92 1.95
CA SER A 98 4.80 -6.26 0.52
C SER A 98 3.62 -7.19 0.27
N ASP A 99 3.52 -8.28 1.04
CA ASP A 99 2.45 -9.28 0.90
C ASP A 99 1.07 -8.65 1.14
N MET A 100 0.95 -7.75 2.12
CA MET A 100 -0.30 -7.06 2.42
C MET A 100 -0.68 -6.04 1.33
N VAL A 101 0.28 -5.32 0.75
CA VAL A 101 0.02 -4.40 -0.37
C VAL A 101 -0.45 -5.17 -1.59
N GLU A 102 0.17 -6.31 -1.90
CA GLU A 102 -0.26 -7.17 -3.01
C GLU A 102 -1.65 -7.75 -2.77
N LYS A 103 -1.94 -8.19 -1.54
CA LYS A 103 -3.27 -8.68 -1.16
C LYS A 103 -4.35 -7.62 -1.36
N GLU A 104 -4.15 -6.39 -0.86
CA GLU A 104 -5.17 -5.34 -1.01
C GLU A 104 -5.36 -4.95 -2.50
N ARG A 105 -4.28 -4.96 -3.29
CA ARG A 105 -4.38 -4.73 -4.75
C ARG A 105 -5.17 -5.83 -5.44
N LEU A 106 -4.96 -7.09 -5.07
CA LEU A 106 -5.70 -8.22 -5.63
C LEU A 106 -7.18 -8.13 -5.27
N GLU A 107 -7.51 -7.87 -4.02
CA GLU A 107 -8.90 -7.70 -3.54
C GLU A 107 -9.62 -6.57 -4.31
N ARG A 108 -8.96 -5.42 -4.51
CA ARG A 108 -9.53 -4.33 -5.32
C ARG A 108 -9.68 -4.68 -6.80
N ARG A 109 -8.73 -5.41 -7.37
CA ARG A 109 -8.80 -5.85 -8.77
C ARG A 109 -9.93 -6.85 -8.99
N VAL A 110 -10.14 -7.77 -8.06
CA VAL A 110 -11.27 -8.71 -8.09
C VAL A 110 -12.58 -7.94 -7.95
N GLY A 111 -12.64 -6.97 -7.02
CA GLY A 111 -13.73 -6.02 -6.87
C GLY A 111 -14.15 -5.35 -8.18
N VAL A 112 -13.19 -4.88 -9.00
CA VAL A 112 -13.54 -4.26 -10.31
C VAL A 112 -14.05 -5.30 -11.32
N ARG A 113 -13.50 -6.52 -11.31
CA ARG A 113 -13.89 -7.58 -12.25
C ARG A 113 -15.27 -8.18 -11.95
N GLU A 114 -15.69 -8.23 -10.69
CA GLU A 114 -17.04 -8.68 -10.33
C GLU A 114 -18.10 -7.68 -10.80
N PHE A 115 -17.87 -6.36 -10.67
CA PHE A 115 -18.81 -5.36 -11.21
C PHE A 115 -18.88 -5.31 -12.74
N MET A 116 -17.80 -5.62 -13.46
CA MET A 116 -17.80 -5.62 -14.93
C MET A 116 -18.46 -6.86 -15.56
N LYS A 117 -18.80 -7.90 -14.77
CA LYS A 117 -19.47 -9.10 -15.29
C LYS A 117 -20.98 -8.98 -15.37
N ASP A 118 -21.57 -8.01 -14.68
CA ASP A 118 -23.03 -7.82 -14.65
C ASP A 118 -23.56 -7.01 -15.85
N ASP A 119 -22.67 -6.39 -16.66
CA ASP A 119 -23.05 -5.57 -17.82
C ASP A 119 -22.99 -6.33 -19.18
N GLU A 120 -22.56 -7.59 -19.22
CA GLU A 120 -22.46 -8.40 -20.46
C GLU A 120 -23.49 -9.53 -20.60
N GLU A 121 -24.57 -9.52 -19.81
CA GLU A 121 -25.75 -10.37 -20.03
C GLU A 121 -26.96 -9.51 -20.44
N GLY A 122 -26.89 -8.85 -21.61
CA GLY A 122 -27.97 -7.96 -22.03
C GLY A 122 -28.04 -7.50 -23.48
N ALA A 123 -27.25 -8.05 -24.42
CA ALA A 123 -27.37 -7.68 -25.83
C ALA A 123 -27.16 -8.88 -26.77
N LEU A 124 -28.12 -9.82 -26.75
CA LEU A 124 -28.38 -10.73 -27.84
C LEU A 124 -29.83 -10.51 -28.30
N ASP A 125 -30.05 -9.61 -29.27
CA ASP A 125 -31.02 -9.80 -30.36
C ASP A 125 -30.91 -8.69 -31.42
N GLY A 126 -31.06 -9.03 -32.71
CA GLY A 126 -31.29 -8.04 -33.77
C GLY A 126 -30.41 -8.13 -35.04
N ASP A 127 -30.59 -9.22 -35.79
CA ASP A 127 -30.69 -9.31 -37.26
C ASP A 127 -29.84 -8.45 -38.23
N ILE A 128 -29.04 -9.17 -39.02
CA ILE A 128 -28.92 -9.15 -40.51
C ILE A 128 -29.19 -7.81 -41.23
N HIS A 129 -28.14 -7.22 -41.81
CA HIS A 129 -28.10 -6.90 -43.24
C HIS A 129 -26.66 -6.91 -43.76
N GLY A 130 -26.32 -7.96 -44.50
CA GLY A 130 -25.29 -7.86 -45.51
C GLY A 130 -25.80 -6.96 -46.63
N THR A 131 -25.06 -5.91 -46.93
CA THR A 131 -25.08 -5.28 -48.25
C THR A 131 -23.65 -5.24 -48.73
N ASP A 132 -23.35 -6.20 -49.60
CA ASP A 132 -22.40 -6.01 -50.68
C ASP A 132 -22.75 -4.71 -51.39
N CYS A 133 -21.82 -3.76 -51.45
CA CYS A 133 -21.86 -2.70 -52.45
C CYS A 133 -20.44 -2.46 -52.97
N ASP A 134 -20.39 -2.70 -54.27
CA ASP A 134 -19.29 -2.88 -55.20
C ASP A 134 -18.53 -1.58 -55.57
N CYS A 135 -17.36 -1.82 -56.17
CA CYS A 135 -16.60 -1.08 -57.18
C CYS A 135 -16.15 0.39 -57.02
N GLY A 136 -14.87 0.59 -57.35
CA GLY A 136 -14.28 1.88 -57.70
C GLY A 136 -12.75 1.85 -57.78
N ILE A 137 -12.21 1.12 -58.76
CA ILE A 137 -10.86 1.38 -59.30
C ILE A 137 -10.87 2.79 -59.88
N ASP A 138 -9.88 3.60 -59.52
CA ASP A 138 -9.08 4.47 -60.40
C ASP A 138 -7.82 4.95 -59.65
#